data_AF-A0A9D7Y954-F1
#
_entry.id   AF-A0A9D7Y954-F1
#
_cell.length_a   1.000
_cell.length_b   1.000
_cell.length_c   1.000
_cell.angle_alpha   90.00
_cell.angle_beta   90.00
_cell.angle_gamma   90.00
#
_symmetry.space_group_name_H-M   'P 1'
#
loop_
_entity.id
_entity.type
_entity.pdbx_description
1 polymer ?
#
loop_
_entity_poly.entity_id
_entity_poly.type
_entity_poly.pdbx_seq_one_letter_code
_entity_poly.pdbx_strand_id
1 'polypeptide(L)'
;MTLKEFRKAVAESPDVDFYQNLKLDLNYQHINFLSSFSGVVSIYEFVLTQIEGFESLEDLPSQLVEVKKNFIKLKNAIIELFNNKNKYVPTWNDNFEILRRKNPLMFVYDSPETAFFNKYK
;
A
#
# COMPACT_ATOMS: atom_id res chain seq x y z
N MET A 1 -2.09 11.35 -8.31
CA MET A 1 -2.34 12.20 -7.14
C MET A 1 -1.17 12.04 -6.19
N THR A 2 -0.66 13.13 -5.64
CA THR A 2 0.39 13.11 -4.61
C THR A 2 -0.21 12.87 -3.23
N LEU A 3 0.61 12.51 -2.24
CA LEU A 3 0.15 12.38 -0.85
C LEU A 3 -0.50 13.66 -0.32
N LYS A 4 0.10 14.83 -0.62
CA LYS A 4 -0.41 16.13 -0.18
C LYS A 4 -1.79 16.44 -0.76
N GLU A 5 -1.97 16.18 -2.05
CA GLU A 5 -3.26 16.34 -2.73
C GLU A 5 -4.31 15.39 -2.15
N PHE A 6 -3.97 14.11 -1.97
CA PHE A 6 -4.90 13.11 -1.44
C PHE A 6 -5.30 13.42 0.00
N ARG A 7 -4.34 13.77 0.85
CA ARG A 7 -4.58 14.19 2.25
C ARG A 7 -5.53 15.38 2.31
N LYS A 8 -5.31 16.40 1.47
CA LYS A 8 -6.20 17.56 1.38
C LYS A 8 -7.61 17.15 0.93
N ALA A 9 -7.72 16.36 -0.13
CA ALA A 9 -9.01 15.91 -0.67
C ALA A 9 -9.83 15.10 0.35
N VAL A 10 -9.18 14.21 1.11
CA VAL A 10 -9.85 13.44 2.18
C VAL A 10 -10.33 14.36 3.30
N ALA A 11 -9.50 15.32 3.73
CA ALA A 11 -9.86 16.26 4.80
C ALA A 11 -11.02 17.20 4.43
N GLU A 12 -11.13 17.56 3.15
CA GLU A 12 -12.23 18.39 2.62
C GLU A 12 -13.48 17.58 2.27
N SER A 13 -13.45 16.25 2.41
CA SER A 13 -14.57 15.39 2.08
C SER A 13 -15.67 15.43 3.15
N PRO A 14 -16.97 15.45 2.78
CA PRO A 14 -18.05 15.31 3.75
C PRO A 14 -18.06 13.95 4.46
N ASP A 15 -17.34 12.96 3.92
CA ASP A 15 -17.28 11.59 4.44
C ASP A 15 -15.94 11.30 5.15
N VAL A 16 -15.28 12.34 5.68
CA VAL A 16 -13.97 12.23 6.36
C VAL A 16 -13.95 11.14 7.43
N ASP A 17 -15.02 11.01 8.22
CA ASP A 17 -15.12 10.00 9.29
C ASP A 17 -15.07 8.58 8.73
N PHE A 18 -15.71 8.32 7.59
CA PHE A 18 -15.63 7.02 6.93
C PHE A 18 -14.18 6.70 6.55
N TYR A 19 -13.50 7.65 5.91
CA TYR A 19 -12.12 7.46 5.46
C TYR A 19 -11.12 7.32 6.61
N GLN A 20 -11.34 7.98 7.75
CA GLN A 20 -10.51 7.85 8.95
C GLN A 20 -10.66 6.49 9.64
N ASN A 21 -11.82 5.84 9.49
CA ASN A 21 -12.12 4.56 10.13
C ASN A 21 -11.71 3.32 9.33
N LEU A 22 -11.26 3.48 8.07
CA LEU A 22 -10.69 2.38 7.30
C LEU A 22 -9.41 1.86 7.94
N LYS A 23 -9.23 0.53 7.95
CA LYS A 23 -8.09 -0.12 8.60
C LYS A 23 -7.42 -1.15 7.68
N LEU A 24 -6.10 -1.21 7.79
CA LEU A 24 -5.28 -2.21 7.12
C LEU A 24 -4.29 -2.80 8.11
N ASP A 25 -4.50 -4.07 8.46
CA ASP A 25 -3.52 -4.88 9.18
C ASP A 25 -2.74 -5.76 8.21
N LEU A 26 -1.41 -5.72 8.32
CA LEU A 26 -0.48 -6.50 7.51
C LEU A 26 0.41 -7.35 8.43
N ASN A 27 0.53 -8.63 8.09
CA ASN A 27 1.39 -9.58 8.78
C ASN A 27 2.13 -10.44 7.76
N TYR A 28 3.39 -10.09 7.50
CA TYR A 28 4.28 -10.84 6.62
C TYR A 28 5.30 -11.59 7.47
N GLN A 29 4.89 -12.75 7.97
CA GLN A 29 5.69 -13.56 8.90
C GLN A 29 7.09 -13.90 8.38
N HIS A 30 7.23 -14.09 7.06
CA HIS A 30 8.48 -14.49 6.41
C HIS A 30 9.56 -13.39 6.41
N ILE A 31 9.21 -12.13 6.69
CA ILE A 31 10.14 -11.01 6.87
C ILE A 31 9.97 -10.32 8.23
N ASN A 32 9.31 -11.00 9.18
CA ASN A 32 9.00 -10.48 10.52
C ASN A 32 8.36 -9.07 10.50
N PHE A 33 7.50 -8.78 9.50
CA PHE A 33 6.83 -7.50 9.37
C PHE A 33 5.39 -7.59 9.89
N LEU A 34 5.08 -6.77 10.89
CA LEU A 34 3.75 -6.61 11.45
C LEU A 34 3.45 -5.12 11.57
N SER A 35 2.39 -4.64 10.95
CA SER A 35 1.98 -3.23 11.02
C SER A 35 0.48 -3.07 10.81
N SER A 36 -0.07 -2.07 11.47
CA SER A 36 -1.48 -1.69 11.40
C SER A 36 -1.58 -0.22 11.03
N PHE A 37 -2.38 0.07 10.02
CA PHE A 37 -2.63 1.41 9.51
C PHE A 37 -4.09 1.78 9.75
N SER A 38 -4.33 2.99 10.26
CA SER A 38 -5.66 3.54 10.48
C SER A 38 -5.85 4.80 9.65
N GLY A 39 -6.96 4.86 8.93
CA GLY A 39 -7.31 5.93 8.01
C GLY A 39 -6.70 5.72 6.63
N VAL A 40 -7.48 6.02 5.59
CA VAL A 40 -7.08 5.83 4.19
C VAL A 40 -5.83 6.63 3.82
N VAL A 41 -5.61 7.80 4.45
CA VAL A 41 -4.42 8.62 4.22
C VAL A 41 -3.15 7.90 4.68
N SER A 42 -3.17 7.28 5.86
CA SER A 42 -2.03 6.52 6.37
C SER A 42 -1.73 5.29 5.51
N ILE A 43 -2.77 4.59 5.07
CA ILE A 43 -2.65 3.47 4.13
C ILE A 43 -2.04 3.93 2.81
N TYR A 44 -2.53 5.04 2.26
CA TYR A 44 -2.05 5.60 1.00
C TYR A 44 -0.60 6.08 1.08
N GLU A 45 -0.23 6.74 2.18
CA GLU A 45 1.14 7.15 2.48
C GLU A 45 2.08 5.96 2.50
N PHE A 46 1.74 4.91 3.26
CA PHE A 46 2.51 3.67 3.27
C PHE A 46 2.69 3.09 1.86
N VAL A 47 1.59 2.94 1.10
CA VAL A 47 1.64 2.41 -0.26
C VAL A 47 2.55 3.23 -1.17
N LEU A 48 2.50 4.57 -1.10
CA LEU A 48 3.39 5.44 -1.87
C LEU A 48 4.85 5.26 -1.49
N THR A 49 5.17 5.25 -0.19
CA THR A 49 6.54 5.05 0.30
C THR A 49 7.11 3.73 -0.19
N GLN A 50 6.31 2.66 -0.22
CA GLN A 50 6.75 1.36 -0.75
C GLN A 50 7.05 1.44 -2.25
N ILE A 51 6.20 2.10 -3.04
CA ILE A 51 6.42 2.27 -4.49
C ILE A 51 7.70 3.08 -4.75
N GLU A 52 7.87 4.21 -4.07
CA GLU A 52 9.04 5.07 -4.19
C GLU A 52 10.32 4.33 -3.77
N GLY A 53 10.25 3.57 -2.68
CA GLY A 53 11.34 2.72 -2.21
C GLY A 53 11.78 1.69 -3.25
N PHE A 54 10.84 0.93 -3.83
CA PHE A 54 11.15 0.00 -4.91
C PHE A 54 11.63 0.68 -6.20
N GLU A 55 11.19 1.91 -6.49
CA GLU A 55 11.64 2.71 -7.63
C GLU A 55 13.04 3.28 -7.46
N SER A 56 13.49 3.48 -6.23
CA SER A 56 14.85 3.92 -5.92
C SER A 56 15.91 2.83 -6.12
N LEU A 57 15.50 1.58 -6.32
CA LEU A 57 16.42 0.47 -6.56
C LEU A 57 16.89 0.48 -8.03
N GLU A 58 18.20 0.58 -8.24
CA GLU A 58 18.84 0.69 -9.57
C GLU A 58 18.46 -0.47 -10.51
N ASP A 59 18.38 -1.70 -9.98
CA ASP A 59 17.82 -2.85 -10.69
C ASP A 59 16.86 -3.59 -9.76
N LEU A 60 15.55 -3.53 -10.03
CA LEU A 60 14.57 -4.24 -9.20
C LEU A 60 14.65 -5.76 -9.48
N PRO A 61 14.97 -6.60 -8.48
CA PRO A 61 14.97 -8.05 -8.64
C PRO A 61 13.63 -8.57 -9.16
N SER A 62 13.65 -9.57 -10.04
CA SER A 62 12.45 -10.09 -10.69
C SER A 62 11.40 -10.59 -9.68
N GLN A 63 11.85 -11.07 -8.51
CA GLN A 63 11.02 -11.50 -7.39
C GLN A 63 10.19 -10.35 -6.79
N LEU A 64 10.70 -9.11 -6.85
CA LEU A 64 10.06 -7.93 -6.27
C LEU A 64 9.22 -7.14 -7.29
N VAL A 65 9.29 -7.49 -8.57
CA VAL A 65 8.49 -6.84 -9.63
C VAL A 65 7.00 -6.98 -9.38
N GLU A 66 6.52 -8.19 -9.05
CA GLU A 66 5.08 -8.39 -8.79
C GLU A 66 4.64 -7.78 -7.46
N VAL A 67 5.54 -7.73 -6.47
CA VAL A 67 5.30 -7.03 -5.19
C VAL A 67 5.07 -5.54 -5.43
N LYS A 68 5.97 -4.88 -6.17
CA LYS A 68 5.81 -3.47 -6.57
C LYS A 68 4.50 -3.25 -7.33
N LYS A 69 4.16 -4.14 -8.27
CA LYS A 69 2.89 -4.06 -9.02
C LYS A 69 1.68 -4.12 -8.09
N ASN A 70 1.70 -4.93 -7.04
CA ASN A 70 0.59 -5.00 -6.07
C ASN A 70 0.40 -3.69 -5.29
N PHE A 71 1.50 -3.02 -4.90
CA PHE A 71 1.41 -1.68 -4.33
C PHE A 71 0.83 -0.65 -5.32
N ILE A 72 1.27 -0.68 -6.59
CA ILE A 72 0.72 0.20 -7.64
C ILE A 72 -0.78 -0.06 -7.87
N LYS A 73 -1.19 -1.33 -7.92
CA LYS A 73 -2.61 -1.73 -8.06
C LYS A 73 -3.42 -1.15 -6.90
N LEU A 74 -2.96 -1.31 -5.65
CA LEU A 74 -3.68 -0.77 -4.50
C LEU A 74 -3.71 0.77 -4.50
N LYS A 75 -2.61 1.45 -4.87
CA LYS A 75 -2.59 2.91 -5.01
C LYS A 75 -3.70 3.39 -5.95
N ASN A 76 -3.82 2.75 -7.12
CA ASN A 76 -4.81 3.12 -8.11
C ASN A 76 -6.24 2.81 -7.63
N ALA A 77 -6.45 1.66 -6.99
CA ALA A 77 -7.74 1.29 -6.40
C ALA A 77 -8.19 2.28 -5.33
N ILE A 78 -7.30 2.72 -4.43
CA ILE A 78 -7.63 3.74 -3.41
C ILE A 78 -8.10 5.03 -4.07
N ILE A 79 -7.38 5.52 -5.08
CA ILE A 79 -7.75 6.75 -5.80
C ILE A 79 -9.11 6.58 -6.49
N GLU A 80 -9.33 5.45 -7.17
CA GLU A 80 -10.58 5.16 -7.87
C GLU A 80 -11.78 5.10 -6.91
N LEU A 81 -11.65 4.34 -5.82
CA LEU A 81 -12.70 4.22 -4.81
C LEU A 81 -13.04 5.57 -4.17
N PHE A 82 -12.01 6.36 -3.85
CA PHE A 82 -12.18 7.71 -3.32
C PHE A 82 -12.90 8.62 -4.32
N ASN A 83 -12.46 8.65 -5.58
CA ASN A 83 -13.05 9.49 -6.63
C ASN A 83 -14.51 9.11 -6.91
N ASN A 84 -14.83 7.81 -6.85
CA ASN A 84 -16.18 7.28 -7.00
C ASN A 84 -17.04 7.48 -5.73
N LYS A 85 -16.48 8.08 -4.68
CA LYS A 85 -17.12 8.28 -3.37
C LYS A 85 -17.69 6.96 -2.82
N ASN A 86 -16.99 5.86 -3.06
CA ASN A 86 -17.41 4.54 -2.63
C ASN A 86 -17.29 4.45 -1.10
N LYS A 87 -18.41 4.19 -0.42
CA LYS A 87 -18.48 4.05 1.05
C LYS A 87 -18.81 2.64 1.51
N TYR A 88 -18.77 1.67 0.59
CA TYR A 88 -19.04 0.28 0.89
C TYR A 88 -17.75 -0.38 1.39
N VAL A 89 -17.65 -0.56 2.72
CA VAL A 89 -16.47 -1.11 3.40
C VAL A 89 -15.96 -2.41 2.76
N PRO A 90 -16.81 -3.38 2.37
CA PRO A 90 -16.34 -4.61 1.74
C PRO A 90 -15.53 -4.37 0.46
N THR A 91 -15.92 -3.41 -0.39
CA THR A 91 -15.14 -3.10 -1.60
C THR A 91 -13.73 -2.57 -1.27
N TRP A 92 -13.60 -1.76 -0.21
CA TRP A 92 -12.29 -1.31 0.25
C TRP A 92 -11.45 -2.49 0.77
N ASN A 93 -12.05 -3.34 1.60
CA ASN A 93 -11.39 -4.53 2.13
C ASN A 93 -10.93 -5.49 1.03
N ASP A 94 -11.77 -5.74 0.02
CA ASP A 94 -11.43 -6.61 -1.12
C ASP A 94 -10.21 -6.08 -1.90
N ASN A 95 -10.07 -4.75 -2.00
CA ASN A 95 -8.88 -4.15 -2.60
C ASN A 95 -7.66 -4.22 -1.67
N PHE A 96 -7.85 -4.09 -0.36
CA PHE A 96 -6.78 -4.27 0.64
C PHE A 96 -6.23 -5.70 0.68
N GLU A 97 -7.05 -6.71 0.32
CA GLU A 97 -6.60 -8.10 0.21
C GLU A 97 -5.44 -8.27 -0.78
N ILE A 98 -5.26 -7.36 -1.75
CA ILE A 98 -4.11 -7.38 -2.67
C ILE A 98 -2.77 -7.45 -1.89
N LEU A 99 -2.68 -6.77 -0.75
CA LEU A 99 -1.49 -6.78 0.09
C LEU A 99 -1.49 -7.90 1.15
N ARG A 100 -2.65 -8.48 1.50
CA ARG A 100 -2.72 -9.58 2.47
C ARG A 100 -2.49 -10.95 1.85
N ARG A 101 -2.56 -11.06 0.52
CA ARG A 101 -2.32 -12.30 -0.22
C ARG A 101 -0.90 -12.82 0.01
N LYS A 102 -0.78 -14.15 0.03
CA LYS A 102 0.50 -14.86 0.18
C LYS A 102 1.25 -15.08 -1.14
N ASN A 103 0.63 -14.79 -2.29
CA ASN A 103 1.24 -14.97 -3.60
C ASN A 103 1.08 -13.71 -4.47
N PRO A 104 2.19 -13.04 -4.87
CA PRO A 104 3.57 -13.32 -4.43
C PRO A 104 3.72 -13.15 -2.90
N LEU A 105 4.79 -13.70 -2.35
CA LEU A 105 5.20 -13.34 -0.99
C LEU A 105 5.46 -11.83 -0.97
N MET A 106 4.79 -11.12 -0.07
CA MET A 106 4.84 -9.67 0.00
C MET A 106 6.05 -9.20 0.80
N PHE A 107 6.83 -8.30 0.22
CA PHE A 107 7.97 -7.65 0.86
C PHE A 107 7.69 -6.16 1.06
N VAL A 108 8.31 -5.57 2.08
CA VAL A 108 8.41 -4.11 2.22
C VAL A 108 9.81 -3.65 1.83
N TYR A 109 9.94 -2.51 1.17
CA TYR A 109 11.20 -2.06 0.56
C TYR A 109 12.34 -1.92 1.57
N ASP A 110 12.00 -1.56 2.82
CA ASP A 110 12.89 -1.30 3.94
C ASP A 110 13.20 -2.56 4.78
N SER A 111 12.76 -3.74 4.31
CA SER A 111 13.10 -5.02 4.95
C SER A 111 14.55 -5.44 4.68
N PRO A 112 15.24 -6.08 5.65
CA PRO A 112 16.55 -6.69 5.44
C PRO A 112 16.57 -7.66 4.25
N GLU A 113 15.48 -8.39 4.01
CA GLU A 113 15.34 -9.34 2.91
C GLU A 113 15.31 -8.64 1.55
N THR A 114 14.63 -7.49 1.44
CA THR A 114 14.70 -6.66 0.22
C THR A 114 16.12 -6.14 -0.02
N ALA A 115 16.80 -5.70 1.03
CA ALA A 115 18.21 -5.29 0.94
C ALA A 115 19.13 -6.45 0.53
N PHE A 116 18.86 -7.67 1.01
CA PHE A 116 19.58 -8.87 0.62
C PHE A 116 19.48 -9.14 -0.88
N PHE A 117 18.26 -9.10 -1.45
CA PHE A 117 18.07 -9.27 -2.89
C PHE A 117 18.78 -8.18 -3.72
N ASN A 118 18.86 -6.95 -3.19
CA ASN A 118 19.57 -5.89 -3.88
C ASN A 118 21.10 -6.09 -3.88
N LYS A 119 21.65 -6.68 -2.80
CA LYS A 119 23.10 -6.85 -2.60
C LYS A 119 23.69 -8.04 -3.34
N TYR A 120 22.94 -9.12 -3.51
CA TYR A 120 23.44 -10.40 -4.05
C TYR A 120 22.85 -10.72 -5.43
N LYS A 121 22.81 -9.72 -6.31
CA LYS A 121 22.46 -9.90 -7.73
C LYS A 121 23.56 -10.64 -8.49
#